data_AF-A0A7V8WLA2-F1
#
_entry.id   AF-A0A7V8WLA2-F1
#
_cell.length_a   1.000
_cell.length_b   1.000
_cell.length_c   1.000
_cell.angle_alpha   90.00
_cell.angle_beta   90.00
_cell.angle_gamma   90.00
#
_symmetry.space_group_name_H-M   'P 1'
#
loop_
_entity.id
_entity.type
_entity.pdbx_description
1 polymer ?
#
loop_
_entity_poly.entity_id
_entity_poly.type
_entity_poly.pdbx_seq_one_letter_code
_entity_poly.pdbx_strand_id
1 'polypeptide(L)'
;MRLEIRNGDWFGTAEWCGPGEVALDIPDPGRREWFQRYFQSENAFLTGAVDGAELSVERPDSSQEAFIRAAYQLARYSYEVSRESSGTRSQARAS
;
A
#
# COMPACT_ATOMS: atom_id res chain seq x y z
N MET A 1 6.06 -6.02 7.32
CA MET A 1 4.60 -5.73 7.52
C MET A 1 3.94 -5.86 6.17
N ARG A 2 2.98 -6.78 6.00
CA ARG A 2 2.38 -7.10 4.69
C ARG A 2 0.91 -6.68 4.60
N LEU A 3 0.55 -6.12 3.45
CA LEU A 3 -0.79 -5.66 3.12
C LEU A 3 -1.27 -6.31 1.82
N GLU A 4 -2.53 -6.70 1.81
CA GLU A 4 -3.24 -7.18 0.62
C GLU A 4 -3.89 -6.02 -0.09
N ILE A 5 -3.72 -5.95 -1.41
CA ILE A 5 -4.31 -4.93 -2.28
C ILE A 5 -5.44 -5.61 -3.05
N ARG A 6 -6.60 -4.95 -3.09
CA ARG A 6 -7.79 -5.39 -3.80
C ARG A 6 -8.34 -4.28 -4.68
N ASN A 7 -8.99 -4.64 -5.77
CA ASN A 7 -9.76 -3.73 -6.63
C ASN A 7 -10.98 -4.50 -7.15
N GLY A 8 -11.97 -4.68 -6.27
CA GLY A 8 -13.00 -5.72 -6.40
C GLY A 8 -12.45 -7.10 -6.03
N ASP A 9 -11.59 -7.65 -6.88
CA ASP A 9 -10.89 -8.93 -6.67
C ASP A 9 -9.51 -8.73 -6.01
N TRP A 10 -8.90 -9.84 -5.59
CA TRP A 10 -7.50 -9.85 -5.12
C TRP A 10 -6.57 -9.37 -6.24
N PHE A 11 -5.76 -8.36 -5.95
CA PHE A 11 -4.90 -7.71 -6.92
C PHE A 11 -3.42 -8.05 -6.71
N GLY A 12 -2.99 -8.18 -5.46
CA GLY A 12 -1.60 -8.45 -5.12
C GLY A 12 -1.30 -8.10 -3.66
N THR A 13 -0.02 -8.03 -3.31
CA THR A 13 0.41 -7.61 -1.97
C THR A 13 1.56 -6.62 -2.02
N ALA A 14 1.61 -5.75 -1.02
CA ALA A 14 2.75 -4.89 -0.74
C ALA A 14 3.28 -5.22 0.67
N GLU A 15 4.59 -5.41 0.78
CA GLU A 15 5.26 -5.69 2.05
C GLU A 15 6.33 -4.64 2.31
N TRP A 16 6.24 -4.03 3.49
CA TRP A 16 7.32 -3.23 4.05
C TRP A 16 8.43 -4.13 4.56
N CYS A 17 9.63 -4.00 3.96
CA CYS A 17 10.84 -4.74 4.30
C CYS A 17 11.83 -3.89 5.11
N GLY A 18 11.81 -2.56 4.92
CA GLY A 18 12.65 -1.61 5.65
C GLY A 18 12.69 -0.24 4.96
N PRO A 19 13.40 0.74 5.54
CA PRO A 19 13.57 2.06 4.92
C PRO A 19 14.14 1.95 3.51
N GLY A 20 13.46 2.50 2.52
CA GLY A 20 13.81 2.40 1.11
C GLY A 20 13.19 1.22 0.37
N GLU A 21 12.58 0.26 1.08
CA GLU A 21 12.31 -1.07 0.54
C GLU A 21 10.87 -1.53 0.79
N VAL A 22 10.10 -1.59 -0.30
CA VAL A 22 8.76 -2.17 -0.37
C VAL A 22 8.77 -3.30 -1.40
N ALA A 23 8.57 -4.53 -0.96
CA ALA A 23 8.40 -5.67 -1.84
C ALA A 23 6.96 -5.72 -2.39
N LEU A 24 6.84 -5.86 -3.71
CA LEU A 24 5.55 -5.93 -4.41
C LEU A 24 5.38 -7.31 -5.07
N ASP A 25 4.30 -7.98 -4.72
CA ASP A 25 3.84 -9.21 -5.37
C ASP A 25 2.54 -8.89 -6.12
N ILE A 26 2.70 -8.39 -7.35
CA ILE A 26 1.61 -8.00 -8.26
C ILE A 26 1.88 -8.70 -9.60
N PRO A 27 0.93 -9.50 -10.12
CA PRO A 27 1.16 -10.32 -11.30
C PRO A 27 1.25 -9.50 -12.60
N ASP A 28 0.54 -8.38 -12.68
CA ASP A 28 0.61 -7.48 -13.82
C ASP A 28 1.85 -6.56 -13.75
N PRO A 29 2.76 -6.60 -14.74
CA PRO A 29 4.02 -5.85 -14.68
C PRO A 29 3.82 -4.34 -14.77
N GLY A 30 2.90 -3.85 -15.61
CA GLY A 30 2.65 -2.41 -15.77
C GLY A 30 2.06 -1.79 -14.50
N ARG A 31 1.22 -2.55 -13.79
CA ARG A 31 0.67 -2.18 -12.49
C ARG A 31 1.73 -2.26 -11.41
N ARG A 32 2.57 -3.29 -11.41
CA ARG A 32 3.70 -3.39 -10.48
C ARG A 32 4.61 -2.17 -10.58
N GLU A 33 4.95 -1.73 -11.79
CA GLU A 33 5.74 -0.52 -12.01
C GLU A 33 5.05 0.75 -11.49
N TRP A 34 3.72 0.86 -11.67
CA TRP A 34 2.96 1.97 -11.11
C TRP A 34 3.03 1.99 -9.59
N PHE A 35 2.82 0.84 -8.93
CA PHE A 35 2.92 0.73 -7.47
C PHE A 35 4.34 1.01 -6.96
N GLN A 36 5.36 0.55 -7.69
CA GLN A 36 6.75 0.85 -7.35
C GLN A 36 7.01 2.36 -7.38
N ARG A 37 6.56 3.05 -8.44
CA ARG A 37 6.65 4.51 -8.53
C ARG A 37 5.85 5.18 -7.43
N TYR A 38 4.65 4.69 -7.11
CA TYR A 38 3.79 5.21 -6.06
C TYR A 38 4.49 5.20 -4.70
N PHE A 39 5.06 4.07 -4.29
CA PHE A 39 5.75 3.95 -3.00
C PHE A 39 7.08 4.71 -2.93
N GLN A 40 7.72 4.98 -4.08
CA GLN A 40 8.98 5.73 -4.14
C GLN A 40 8.77 7.25 -4.26
N SER A 41 7.59 7.69 -4.69
CA SER A 41 7.28 9.12 -4.88
C SER A 41 6.97 9.80 -3.55
N GLU A 42 7.40 11.05 -3.39
CA GLU A 42 7.01 11.87 -2.24
C GLU A 42 5.48 11.97 -2.16
N ASN A 43 4.94 11.63 -0.99
CA ASN A 43 3.51 11.66 -0.77
C ASN A 43 3.15 12.84 0.13
N ALA A 44 2.31 13.73 -0.40
CA ALA A 44 1.78 14.86 0.34
C ALA A 44 0.50 14.46 1.08
N PHE A 45 0.45 14.75 2.38
CA PHE A 45 -0.70 14.48 3.23
C PHE A 45 -0.96 15.65 4.17
N LEU A 46 -2.23 15.85 4.50
CA LEU A 46 -2.62 16.83 5.50
C LEU A 46 -2.50 16.19 6.89
N THR A 47 -1.81 16.87 7.79
CA THR A 47 -1.74 16.59 9.22
C THR A 47 -2.48 17.67 9.99
N GLY A 48 -2.90 17.39 11.23
CA GLY A 48 -3.59 18.38 12.07
C GLY A 48 -5.12 18.34 11.97
N ALA A 49 -5.76 19.23 12.73
CA ALA A 49 -7.21 19.36 12.77
C ALA A 49 -7.74 20.04 11.50
N VAL A 50 -9.03 19.85 11.19
CA VAL A 50 -9.67 20.41 9.97
C VAL A 50 -9.52 21.93 9.87
N ASP A 51 -9.45 22.62 11.01
CA ASP A 51 -9.29 24.09 11.11
C ASP A 51 -7.81 24.56 11.13
N GLY A 52 -6.85 23.64 11.11
CA GLY A 52 -5.42 23.92 11.21
C GLY A 52 -4.56 22.88 10.49
N ALA A 53 -5.00 22.47 9.31
CA ALA A 53 -4.34 21.40 8.58
C ALA A 53 -3.00 21.87 8.00
N GLU A 54 -1.93 21.15 8.30
CA GLU A 54 -0.58 21.39 7.80
C GLU A 54 -0.29 20.41 6.65
N LEU A 55 0.27 20.93 5.55
CA LEU A 55 0.72 20.09 4.45
C LEU A 55 2.07 19.48 4.79
N SER A 56 2.10 18.18 5.01
CA SER A 56 3.32 17.40 5.23
C SER A 56 3.67 16.60 3.99
N VAL A 57 4.97 16.44 3.73
CA VAL A 57 5.48 15.62 2.63
C VAL A 57 6.42 14.57 3.20
N GLU A 58 6.17 13.30 2.88
CA GLU A 58 7.01 12.18 3.32
C GLU A 58 7.02 11.12 2.23
N ARG A 59 8.17 10.45 2.04
CA ARG A 59 8.20 9.31 1.13
C ARG A 59 7.56 8.09 1.80
N PRO A 60 6.63 7.40 1.13
CA PRO A 60 6.01 6.19 1.66
C PRO A 60 7.00 5.13 2.07
N ASP A 61 8.16 5.09 1.42
CA ASP A 61 9.23 4.17 1.72
C ASP A 61 10.20 4.63 2.82
N SER A 62 9.94 5.73 3.54
CA SER A 62 10.85 6.19 4.61
C SER A 62 10.65 5.49 5.95
N SER A 63 9.41 5.13 6.28
CA SER A 63 9.03 4.56 7.58
C SER A 63 7.84 3.61 7.43
N GLN A 64 7.69 2.66 8.36
CA GLN A 64 6.53 1.77 8.36
C GLN A 64 5.20 2.54 8.46
N GLU A 65 5.15 3.64 9.21
CA GLU A 65 3.97 4.50 9.32
C GLU A 65 3.64 5.22 8.01
N ALA A 66 4.67 5.73 7.32
CA ALA A 66 4.55 6.35 6.00
C ALA A 66 4.00 5.35 4.97
N PHE A 67 4.51 4.10 5.01
CA PHE A 67 4.05 3.00 4.18
C PHE A 67 2.56 2.71 4.43
N ILE A 68 2.14 2.55 5.70
CA ILE A 68 0.74 2.27 6.05
C ILE A 68 -0.17 3.42 5.60
N ARG A 69 0.24 4.67 5.85
CA ARG A 69 -0.53 5.86 5.45
C ARG A 69 -0.70 5.91 3.94
N ALA A 70 0.38 5.73 3.18
CA ALA A 70 0.34 5.71 1.74
C ALA A 70 -0.49 4.54 1.20
N ALA A 71 -0.41 3.37 1.83
CA ALA A 71 -1.21 2.22 1.44
C ALA A 71 -2.72 2.50 1.61
N TYR A 72 -3.17 3.09 2.71
CA TYR A 72 -4.58 3.46 2.86
C TYR A 72 -5.04 4.57 1.91
N GLN A 73 -4.13 5.43 1.46
CA GLN A 73 -4.46 6.43 0.45
C GLN A 73 -4.71 5.84 -0.95
N LEU A 74 -4.39 4.55 -1.17
CA LEU A 74 -4.71 3.86 -2.42
C LEU A 74 -6.23 3.80 -2.69
N ALA A 75 -7.07 4.00 -1.68
CA ALA A 75 -8.52 4.17 -1.81
C ALA A 75 -8.90 5.31 -2.77
N ARG A 76 -8.07 6.35 -2.91
CA ARG A 76 -8.25 7.44 -3.89
C ARG A 76 -8.23 6.94 -5.34
N TYR A 77 -7.59 5.80 -5.58
CA TYR A 77 -7.47 5.15 -6.87
C TYR A 77 -8.38 3.90 -6.97
N SER A 78 -9.39 3.78 -6.09
CA SER A 78 -10.29 2.64 -6.00
C SER A 78 -9.65 1.31 -5.57
N TYR A 79 -8.46 1.36 -4.97
CA TYR A 79 -7.84 0.18 -4.37
C TYR A 79 -8.18 0.10 -2.88
N GLU A 80 -8.59 -1.08 -2.44
CA GLU A 80 -8.81 -1.39 -1.04
C GLU A 80 -7.57 -2.11 -0.48
N VAL A 81 -7.21 -1.75 0.75
CA VAL A 81 -6.04 -2.34 1.41
C VAL A 81 -6.43 -2.89 2.77
N SER A 82 -6.07 -4.14 3.01
CA SER A 82 -6.30 -4.84 4.26
C SER A 82 -4.99 -5.40 4.78
N ARG A 83 -4.85 -5.49 6.11
CA ARG A 83 -3.80 -6.31 6.69
C ARG A 83 -4.07 -7.76 6.31
N GLU A 84 -3.03 -8.48 5.92
CA GLU A 84 -3.16 -9.93 5.74
C GLU A 84 -3.67 -10.51 7.06
N SER A 85 -4.88 -11.04 7.06
CA SER A 85 -5.35 -11.82 8.19
C SER A 85 -4.53 -13.09 8.17
N SER A 86 -3.64 -13.28 9.14
CA SER A 86 -2.95 -14.55 9.35
C SER A 86 -3.98 -15.63 9.67
N GLY A 87 -4.61 -16.16 8.63
CA GLY A 87 -5.86 -16.89 8.73
C GLY A 87 -6.11 -17.62 7.42
N THR A 88 -5.39 -18.72 7.25
CA THR A 88 -5.75 -19.81 6.34
C THR A 88 -5.97 -19.36 4.89
N ARG A 89 -4.86 -19.23 4.16
CA ARG A 89 -4.84 -19.50 2.71
C ARG A 89 -5.09 -21.00 2.52
N SER A 90 -6.29 -21.48 2.86
CA SER A 90 -6.84 -22.72 2.35
C SER A 90 -6.94 -22.52 0.86
N GLN A 91 -5.87 -22.95 0.21
CA GLN A 91 -5.81 -23.49 -1.12
C GLN A 91 -7.19 -24.01 -1.56
N ALA A 92 -8.00 -23.13 -2.13
CA ALA A 92 -9.08 -23.51 -3.03
C ALA A 92 -8.42 -23.98 -4.32
N ARG A 93 -7.71 -25.12 -4.25
CA ARG A 93 -7.46 -25.95 -5.41
C ARG A 93 -8.81 -26.59 -5.73
N ALA A 94 -9.43 -26.05 -6.76
CA ALA A 94 -10.38 -26.77 -7.57
C ALA A 94 -9.75 -28.09 -8.02
N SER A 95 -10.45 -29.19 -7.81
CA SER A 95 -10.77 -30.25 -8.79
C SER A 95 -11.54 -31.36 -8.10
#